data_AF-A0AAX3I6A8-F1
#
_entry.id   AF-A0AAX3I6A8-F1
#
_cell.length_a   1.000
_cell.length_b   1.000
_cell.length_c   1.000
_cell.angle_alpha   90.00
_cell.angle_beta   90.00
_cell.angle_gamma   90.00
#
_symmetry.space_group_name_H-M   'P 1'
#
loop_
_entity.id
_entity.type
_entity.pdbx_description
1 polymer ?
#
loop_
_entity_poly.entity_id
_entity_poly.type
_entity_poly.pdbx_seq_one_letter_code
_entity_poly.pdbx_strand_id
1 'polypeptide(L)' 'MNFTLKAGGRALILSPARPNLVGRSGQLIRKIEENWLMLVEGKRCSVSEKSLMPLDGFNPGAAASVELRKIA' A
#
# COMPACT_ATOMS: atom_id res chain seq x y z
N MET A 1 -14.55 7.15 3.82
CA MET A 1 -13.33 6.41 4.22
C MET A 1 -12.14 7.30 3.91
N ASN A 2 -11.36 7.70 4.91
CA ASN A 2 -10.09 8.40 4.68
C ASN A 2 -9.01 7.34 4.56
N PHE A 3 -8.53 7.09 3.33
CA PHE A 3 -7.42 6.18 3.09
C PHE A 3 -6.13 6.92 3.41
N THR A 4 -5.48 6.55 4.51
CA THR A 4 -4.24 7.19 4.97
C THR A 4 -3.09 6.20 4.85
N LEU A 5 -1.93 6.64 4.35
CA LEU A 5 -0.71 5.85 4.30
C LEU A 5 -0.23 5.54 5.72
N LYS A 6 0.00 4.27 6.03
CA LYS A 6 0.45 3.80 7.35
C LYS A 6 1.47 2.68 7.22
N ALA A 7 2.36 2.56 8.21
CA ALA A 7 3.29 1.45 8.28
C ALA A 7 2.54 0.10 8.35
N GLY A 8 3.09 -0.92 7.68
CA GLY A 8 2.42 -2.21 7.48
C GLY A 8 1.38 -2.20 6.35
N GLY A 9 1.03 -1.03 5.85
CA GLY A 9 0.06 -0.85 4.79
C GLY A 9 0.59 -1.09 3.38
N ARG A 10 -0.29 -1.21 2.38
CA ARG A 10 0.05 -1.26 0.96
C ARG A 10 -0.25 0.08 0.27
N ALA A 11 0.61 0.44 -0.69
CA ALA A 11 0.39 1.58 -1.56
C ALA A 11 0.79 1.27 -3.01
N LEU A 12 0.11 1.90 -3.96
CA LEU A 12 0.46 1.95 -5.37
C LEU A 12 1.35 3.17 -5.63
N ILE A 13 2.37 2.98 -6.45
CA ILE A 13 3.30 4.02 -6.85
C ILE A 13 2.81 4.65 -8.16
N LEU A 14 2.42 5.92 -8.12
CA LEU A 14 1.87 6.66 -9.25
C LEU A 14 2.93 7.42 -10.03
N SER A 15 3.76 8.19 -9.32
CA SER A 15 4.70 9.16 -9.93
C SER A 15 6.07 9.17 -9.23
N PRO A 16 6.82 8.06 -9.25
CA PRO A 16 8.12 7.96 -8.60
C PRO A 16 9.21 8.72 -9.37
N ALA A 17 10.28 9.11 -8.67
CA ALA A 17 11.48 9.65 -9.31
C ALA A 17 12.19 8.64 -10.24
N ARG A 18 11.98 7.34 -10.01
CA ARG A 18 12.51 6.25 -10.85
C ARG A 18 11.38 5.65 -11.69
N PRO A 19 11.37 5.83 -13.02
CA PRO A 19 10.25 5.42 -13.88
C PRO A 19 9.89 3.94 -13.80
N ASN A 20 10.86 3.08 -13.49
CA ASN A 20 10.66 1.63 -13.37
C ASN A 20 9.74 1.21 -12.20
N LEU A 21 9.41 2.13 -11.30
CA LEU A 21 8.53 1.88 -10.15
C LEU A 21 7.07 2.27 -10.42
N VAL A 22 6.75 2.95 -11.52
CA VAL A 22 5.37 3.37 -11.86
C VAL A 22 4.47 2.14 -11.96
N GLY A 23 3.28 2.22 -11.37
CA GLY A 23 2.28 1.15 -11.39
C GLY A 23 2.60 -0.04 -10.47
N ARG A 24 3.76 -0.05 -9.82
CA ARG A 24 4.08 -1.09 -8.84
C ARG A 24 3.43 -0.80 -7.50
N SER A 25 3.09 -1.86 -6.77
CA SER A 25 2.63 -1.74 -5.38
C SER A 25 3.64 -2.38 -4.43
N GLY A 26 3.65 -1.88 -3.20
CA GLY A 26 4.53 -2.40 -2.17
C GLY A 26 3.99 -2.14 -0.78
N GLN A 27 4.62 -2.78 0.21
CA GLN A 27 4.31 -2.58 1.61
C GLN A 27 5.11 -1.40 2.17
N LEU A 28 4.43 -0.48 2.82
CA LEU A 28 4.99 0.63 3.58
C LEU A 28 5.67 0.09 4.83
N ILE A 29 6.98 0.31 4.97
CA ILE A 29 7.75 -0.14 6.14
C ILE A 29 7.74 0.97 7.20
N ARG A 30 8.17 2.18 6.83
CA ARG A 30 8.19 3.36 7.71
C ARG A 30 8.27 4.65 6.91
N LYS A 31 7.79 5.75 7.49
CA LYS A 31 7.93 7.10 6.96
C LYS A 31 9.25 7.71 7.42
N ILE A 32 9.93 8.41 6.52
CA ILE A 32 11.15 9.20 6.76
C ILE A 32 10.92 10.54 6.06
N GLU A 33 10.67 11.59 6.84
CA GLU A 33 10.29 12.92 6.33
C GLU A 33 9.09 12.84 5.37
N GLU A 34 9.24 13.33 4.13
CA GLU A 34 8.22 13.27 3.07
C GLU A 34 8.25 11.98 2.25
N ASN A 35 9.07 10.99 2.63
CA ASN A 35 9.25 9.75 1.90
C ASN A 35 8.81 8.54 2.72
N TRP A 36 8.39 7.50 2.01
CA TRP A 36 8.16 6.18 2.57
C TRP A 36 9.25 5.22 2.11
N LEU A 37 9.80 4.48 3.08
CA LEU A 37 10.56 3.28 2.78
C LEU A 37 9.55 2.16 2.51
N MET A 38 9.61 1.58 1.31
CA MET A 38 8.71 0.54 0.83
C MET A 38 9.44 -0.74 0.48
N LEU A 39 8.77 -1.88 0.64
CA LEU A 39 9.16 -3.16 0.06
C LEU A 39 8.35 -3.42 -1.21
N VAL A 40 9.01 -3.36 -2.37
CA VAL A 40 8.42 -3.63 -3.69
C VAL A 40 9.13 -4.84 -4.28
N GLU A 41 8.40 -5.94 -4.49
CA GLU A 41 8.94 -7.18 -5.09
C GLU A 41 10.25 -7.67 -4.40
N GLY A 42 10.29 -7.62 -3.07
CA GLY A 42 11.46 -8.02 -2.29
C GLY A 42 12.61 -7.01 -2.24
N LYS A 43 12.51 -5.88 -2.96
CA LYS A 43 13.50 -4.80 -2.94
C LYS A 43 13.01 -3.62 -2.11
N ARG A 44 13.92 -3.03 -1.32
CA ARG A 44 13.63 -1.80 -0.57
C ARG A 44 13.83 -0.58 -1.46
N CYS A 45 12.84 0.29 -1.51
CA CYS A 45 12.91 1.56 -2.24
C CYS A 45 12.34 2.71 -1.41
N SER A 46 12.91 3.90 -1.59
CA SER A 46 12.35 5.14 -1.06
C SER A 46 11.44 5.77 -2.12
N VAL A 47 10.22 6.14 -1.74
CA VAL A 47 9.23 6.77 -2.63
C VAL A 47 8.59 7.95 -1.91
N SER A 48 8.42 9.08 -2.61
CA SER A 48 7.76 10.26 -2.04
C SER A 48 6.30 9.96 -1.70
N GLU A 49 5.85 10.44 -0.54
CA GLU A 49 4.46 10.32 -0.09
C GLU A 49 3.46 10.87 -1.12
N LYS A 50 3.81 11.97 -1.78
CA LYS A 50 2.99 12.63 -2.81
C LYS A 50 2.79 11.76 -4.06
N SER A 51 3.64 10.75 -4.24
CA SER A 51 3.61 9.82 -5.38
C SER A 51 2.87 8.52 -5.06
N LEU A 52 2.28 8.39 -3.87
CA LEU A 52 1.67 7.15 -3.39
C LEU A 52 0.15 7.27 -3.30
N MET A 53 -0.52 6.21 -3.72
CA MET A 53 -1.94 6.00 -3.46
C MET A 53 -2.10 4.86 -2.45
N PRO A 54 -2.71 5.09 -1.28
CA PRO A 54 -2.98 4.03 -0.32
C PRO A 54 -3.91 2.98 -0.93
N LEU A 55 -3.58 1.71 -0.72
CA LEU A 55 -4.40 0.57 -1.13
C LEU A 55 -5.13 -0.07 0.07
N ASP A 56 -4.68 0.17 1.30
CA ASP A 56 -5.37 -0.38 2.47
C ASP A 56 -6.70 0.30 2.69
N GLY A 57 -7.74 -0.51 2.56
CA GLY A 57 -9.13 -0.09 2.50
C GLY A 57 -9.80 -0.57 1.22
N PHE A 58 -9.03 -1.00 0.21
CA PHE A 58 -9.50 -1.95 -0.78
C PHE A 58 -9.40 -3.36 -0.19
N ASN A 59 -10.41 -3.77 0.57
CA ASN A 59 -10.47 -5.09 1.20
C ASN A 59 -11.51 -5.96 0.47
N PRO A 60 -11.14 -6.66 -0.64
CA PRO A 60 -12.04 -7.62 -1.27
C PRO A 60 -12.39 -8.78 -0.31
N GLY A 61 -11.57 -9.00 0.73
CA GLY A 61 -11.84 -9.95 1.82
C GLY A 61 -12.87 -9.47 2.84
N ALA A 62 -13.14 -8.16 2.95
CA ALA A 62 -14.24 -7.66 3.79
C ALA A 62 -15.61 -7.92 3.13
N ALA A 63 -15.67 -7.98 1.79
CA ALA A 63 -16.84 -8.48 1.08
C ALA A 63 -16.98 -10.01 1.21
N ALA A 64 -15.86 -10.75 1.29
CA ALA A 64 -15.88 -12.21 1.47
C ALA A 64 -16.15 -12.67 2.92
N SER A 65 -15.99 -11.79 3.92
CA SER A 65 -16.21 -12.14 5.33
C SER A 65 -17.67 -12.07 5.79
N VAL A 66 -18.62 -11.78 4.89
CA VAL A 66 -20.05 -11.74 5.22
C VAL A 66 -20.72 -13.12 5.14
N GLU A 67 -20.09 -14.14 4.54
CA GLU A 67 -20.76 -15.42 4.26
C GLU A 67 -20.08 -16.67 4.85
N LEU A 68 -19.51 -16.56 6.06
CA LEU A 68 -19.04 -17.76 6.79
C LEU A 68 -19.46 -17.76 8.26
N ARG A 69 -20.76 -17.58 8.51
CA ARG A 69 -21.41 -18.17 9.70
C ARG A 69 -22.21 -19.38 9.25
N LYS A 70 -21.47 -20.44 8.86
CA LYS A 70 -22.06 -21.76 8.70
C LYS A 70 -22.34 -22.31 10.10
N ILE A 71 -23.61 -22.61 10.28
CA ILE A 71 -24.27 -23.30 11.39
C ILE A 71 -23.42 -24.52 11.81
N ALA A 72 -23.14 -24.62 13.11
CA ALA A 72 -22.83 -25.86 13.81
C ALA A 72 -23.48 -25.78 15.20
#